data_AF-A0A124GR85-F1
#
_entry.id   AF-A0A124GR85-F1
#
_cell.length_a   1.000
_cell.length_b   1.000
_cell.length_c   1.000
_cell.angle_alpha   90.00
_cell.angle_beta   90.00
_cell.angle_gamma   90.00
#
_symmetry.space_group_name_H-M   'P 1'
#
loop_
_entity.id
_entity.type
_entity.pdbx_description
1 polymer ?
#
loop_
_entity_poly.entity_id
_entity_poly.type
_entity_poly.pdbx_seq_one_letter_code
_entity_poly.pdbx_strand_id
1 'polypeptide(L)'
;MQMCLESAQHIISILSSLQSQGLLETFLPFDLESVFVSTIILLMGPAIDPRVLESHPNWLEKAYAIFDEMIRDGNQVAKFRRSELQQLHETLIGCLSGDQPRHLPVPEFFQQPVVLPDPASPSSTLIPGAIPQSVRYDDALLRPDPDFDVECDFSTMLTSAEIMAVADSIESYDTEWVSNAMIEHSIW
;
A
#
# COMPACT_ATOMS: atom_id res chain seq x y z
N MET A 1 22.35 7.81 9.52
CA MET A 1 22.14 7.55 8.08
C MET A 1 23.19 6.61 7.52
N GLN A 2 24.48 6.90 7.65
CA GLN A 2 25.57 6.05 7.15
C GLN A 2 25.44 4.56 7.52
N MET A 3 25.25 4.25 8.81
CA MET A 3 25.04 2.86 9.28
C MET A 3 23.86 2.16 8.60
N CYS A 4 22.79 2.90 8.27
CA CYS A 4 21.62 2.34 7.61
C CYS A 4 21.92 2.01 6.14
N LEU A 5 22.68 2.86 5.44
CA LEU A 5 23.13 2.55 4.07
C LEU A 5 24.07 1.36 4.05
N GLU A 6 25.05 1.31 4.95
CA GLU A 6 25.98 0.19 5.05
C GLU A 6 25.24 -1.12 5.32
N SER A 7 24.28 -1.09 6.25
CA SER A 7 23.41 -2.25 6.53
C SER A 7 22.57 -2.65 5.32
N ALA A 8 21.97 -1.70 4.61
CA ALA A 8 21.18 -1.98 3.40
C ALA A 8 22.06 -2.57 2.27
N GLN A 9 23.26 -2.04 2.05
CA GLN A 9 24.22 -2.62 1.10
C GLN A 9 24.63 -4.04 1.49
N HIS A 10 24.79 -4.30 2.79
CA HIS A 10 25.11 -5.62 3.30
C HIS A 10 23.98 -6.62 3.04
N ILE A 11 22.72 -6.22 3.27
CA ILE A 11 21.53 -7.04 2.96
C ILE A 11 21.49 -7.36 1.45
N ILE A 12 21.64 -6.36 0.58
CA ILE A 12 21.68 -6.59 -0.87
C ILE A 12 22.82 -7.55 -1.26
N SER A 13 23.96 -7.47 -0.58
CA SER A 13 25.11 -8.36 -0.84
C SER A 13 24.84 -9.80 -0.39
N ILE A 14 24.19 -9.99 0.76
CA ILE A 14 23.74 -11.31 1.23
C ILE A 14 22.77 -11.90 0.23
N LEU A 15 21.71 -11.17 -0.12
CA LEU A 15 20.67 -11.65 -1.02
C LEU A 15 21.23 -11.95 -2.43
N SER A 16 22.16 -11.12 -2.93
CA SER A 16 22.86 -11.37 -4.18
C SER A 16 23.73 -12.64 -4.11
N SER A 17 24.31 -12.94 -2.95
CA SER A 17 25.05 -14.19 -2.76
C SER A 17 24.12 -15.40 -2.72
N LEU A 18 22.95 -15.31 -2.09
CA LEU A 18 21.92 -16.36 -2.11
C LEU A 18 21.40 -16.60 -3.52
N GLN A 19 21.12 -15.52 -4.25
CA GLN A 19 20.75 -15.53 -5.66
C GLN A 19 21.77 -16.33 -6.50
N SER A 20 23.06 -16.00 -6.38
CA SER A 20 24.11 -16.67 -7.16
C SER A 20 24.25 -18.17 -6.88
N GLN A 21 23.77 -18.63 -5.72
CA GLN A 21 23.76 -20.02 -5.31
C GLN A 21 22.44 -20.74 -5.66
N GLY A 22 21.46 -20.03 -6.22
CA GLY A 22 20.10 -20.55 -6.47
C GLY A 22 19.34 -20.86 -5.18
N LEU A 23 19.68 -20.17 -4.09
CA LEU A 23 19.08 -20.34 -2.75
C LEU A 23 18.04 -19.27 -2.43
N LEU A 24 17.72 -18.40 -3.39
CA LEU A 24 16.70 -17.40 -3.19
C LEU A 24 15.34 -18.10 -3.18
N GLU A 25 14.73 -18.26 -2.01
CA GLU A 25 13.41 -18.86 -1.93
C GLU A 25 12.39 -17.84 -2.46
N THR A 26 11.99 -18.03 -3.72
CA THR A 26 11.25 -17.07 -4.54
C THR A 26 9.94 -16.56 -3.93
N PHE A 27 9.39 -17.28 -2.95
CA PHE A 27 8.11 -16.94 -2.30
C PHE A 27 8.22 -16.61 -0.81
N LEU A 28 9.43 -16.49 -0.24
CA LEU A 28 9.54 -16.03 1.14
C LEU A 28 9.25 -14.53 1.22
N PRO A 29 8.25 -14.11 2.02
CA PRO A 29 7.97 -12.70 2.24
C PRO A 29 9.18 -11.95 2.80
N PHE A 30 10.03 -12.65 3.57
CA PHE A 30 11.18 -12.06 4.26
C PHE A 30 12.25 -11.51 3.31
N ASP A 31 12.69 -12.32 2.33
CA ASP A 31 13.74 -11.90 1.40
C ASP A 31 13.24 -10.78 0.48
N LEU A 32 11.98 -10.87 0.06
CA LEU A 32 11.32 -9.85 -0.76
C LEU A 32 11.24 -8.50 -0.03
N GLU A 33 10.75 -8.49 1.21
CA GLU A 33 10.66 -7.25 1.99
C GLU A 33 12.06 -6.72 2.34
N SER A 34 13.02 -7.61 2.59
CA SER A 34 14.41 -7.23 2.86
C SER A 34 15.08 -6.55 1.67
N VAL A 35 14.93 -7.08 0.44
CA VAL A 35 15.46 -6.43 -0.77
C VAL A 35 14.72 -5.11 -1.04
N PHE A 36 13.41 -5.07 -0.87
CA PHE A 36 12.60 -3.87 -1.10
C PHE A 36 13.00 -2.71 -0.17
N VAL A 37 12.98 -2.94 1.14
CA VAL A 37 13.32 -1.91 2.14
C VAL A 37 14.77 -1.45 2.00
N SER A 38 15.70 -2.37 1.78
CA SER A 38 17.11 -2.02 1.57
C SER A 38 17.29 -1.15 0.32
N THR A 39 16.58 -1.45 -0.76
CA THR A 39 16.64 -0.64 -1.99
C THR A 39 16.06 0.75 -1.77
N ILE A 40 14.97 0.90 -1.01
CA ILE A 40 14.43 2.22 -0.63
C ILE A 40 15.47 3.04 0.14
N ILE A 41 16.11 2.46 1.15
CA ILE A 41 17.12 3.15 1.97
C ILE A 41 18.27 3.66 1.08
N LEU A 42 18.73 2.83 0.14
CA LEU A 42 19.82 3.16 -0.77
C LEU A 42 19.42 4.21 -1.82
N LEU A 43 18.18 4.15 -2.33
CA LEU A 43 17.62 5.17 -3.22
C LEU A 43 17.46 6.53 -2.52
N MET A 44 17.01 6.53 -1.28
CA MET A 44 16.81 7.75 -0.49
C MET A 44 18.11 8.36 0.03
N GLY A 45 19.18 7.56 0.15
CA GLY A 45 20.49 7.98 0.64
C GLY A 45 21.01 9.27 -0.02
N PRO A 46 21.18 9.30 -1.35
CA PRO A 46 21.62 10.50 -2.09
C PRO A 46 20.70 11.71 -1.95
N ALA A 47 19.40 11.49 -1.72
CA ALA A 47 18.44 12.59 -1.55
C ALA A 47 18.52 13.24 -0.17
N ILE A 48 19.04 12.51 0.82
CA ILE A 48 19.24 12.99 2.19
C ILE A 48 20.65 13.57 2.35
N ASP A 49 21.66 12.90 1.79
CA ASP A 49 23.05 13.37 1.76
C ASP A 49 23.70 12.96 0.43
N PRO A 50 23.94 13.91 -0.49
CA PRO A 50 24.54 13.64 -1.79
C PRO A 50 25.95 13.02 -1.73
N ARG A 51 26.66 13.15 -0.59
CA ARG A 51 28.03 12.65 -0.41
C ARG A 51 28.10 11.19 0.02
N VAL A 52 26.95 10.63 0.41
CA VAL A 52 26.88 9.32 1.08
C VAL A 52 26.92 8.14 0.10
N LEU A 53 26.78 8.37 -1.21
CA LEU A 53 26.83 7.31 -2.23
C LEU A 53 27.92 7.53 -3.29
N GLU A 54 29.09 8.03 -2.90
CA GLU A 54 30.22 8.20 -3.82
C GLU A 54 30.99 6.89 -4.11
N SER A 55 30.61 5.77 -3.49
CA SER A 55 31.32 4.51 -3.65
C SER A 55 30.37 3.35 -4.00
N HIS A 56 30.53 2.82 -5.22
CA HIS A 56 30.02 1.54 -5.74
C HIS A 56 28.51 1.46 -6.10
N PRO A 57 28.12 1.79 -7.35
CA PRO A 57 26.71 1.91 -7.77
C PRO A 57 25.99 0.59 -8.09
N ASN A 58 26.65 -0.56 -8.00
CA ASN A 58 26.09 -1.82 -8.51
C ASN A 58 25.05 -2.45 -7.57
N TRP A 59 24.73 -1.82 -6.43
CA TRP A 59 23.70 -2.33 -5.52
C TRP A 59 22.30 -2.28 -6.16
N LEU A 60 22.02 -1.28 -7.01
CA LEU A 60 20.73 -1.16 -7.67
C LEU A 60 20.55 -2.24 -8.73
N GLU A 61 21.61 -2.50 -9.51
CA GLU A 61 21.65 -3.61 -10.47
C GLU A 61 21.46 -4.96 -9.77
N LYS A 62 22.17 -5.19 -8.65
CA LYS A 62 21.99 -6.40 -7.83
C LYS A 62 20.57 -6.53 -7.30
N ALA A 63 19.98 -5.45 -6.78
CA ALA A 63 18.61 -5.46 -6.29
C ALA A 63 17.62 -5.84 -7.40
N TYR A 64 17.74 -5.24 -8.59
CA TYR A 64 16.88 -5.58 -9.72
C TYR A 64 17.11 -6.98 -10.26
N ALA A 65 18.35 -7.50 -10.25
CA ALA A 65 18.63 -8.89 -10.59
C ALA A 65 17.93 -9.86 -9.62
N ILE A 66 17.91 -9.57 -8.32
CA ILE A 66 17.19 -10.35 -7.30
C ILE A 66 15.69 -10.34 -7.60
N PHE A 67 15.10 -9.16 -7.87
CA PHE A 67 13.70 -9.07 -8.26
C PHE A 67 13.40 -9.82 -9.56
N ASP A 68 14.27 -9.72 -10.56
CA ASP A 68 14.08 -10.39 -11.86
C ASP A 68 14.09 -11.91 -11.71
N GLU A 69 14.93 -12.45 -10.82
CA GLU A 69 14.89 -13.87 -10.45
C GLU A 69 13.58 -14.24 -9.76
N MET A 70 13.16 -13.47 -8.76
CA MET A 70 11.90 -13.71 -8.07
C MET A 70 10.71 -13.69 -9.05
N ILE A 71 10.69 -12.75 -9.99
CA ILE A 71 9.67 -12.62 -11.04
C ILE A 71 9.73 -13.81 -11.99
N ARG A 72 10.92 -14.23 -12.40
CA ARG A 72 11.14 -15.36 -13.31
C ARG A 72 10.58 -16.66 -12.74
N ASP A 73 10.69 -16.89 -11.43
CA ASP A 73 10.09 -18.08 -10.81
C ASP A 73 8.62 -17.86 -10.35
N GLY A 74 8.01 -16.72 -10.71
CA GLY A 74 6.56 -16.51 -10.66
C GLY A 74 6.05 -15.54 -9.59
N ASN A 75 6.92 -14.89 -8.82
CA ASN A 75 6.51 -13.95 -7.78
C ASN A 75 5.96 -12.63 -8.39
N GLN A 76 4.64 -12.49 -8.39
CA GLN A 76 3.98 -11.27 -8.89
C GLN A 76 4.18 -10.07 -7.96
N VAL A 77 4.28 -10.28 -6.64
CA VAL A 77 4.50 -9.19 -5.69
C VAL A 77 5.86 -8.54 -5.96
N ALA A 78 6.89 -9.34 -6.27
CA ALA A 78 8.21 -8.86 -6.70
C ALA A 78 8.11 -7.94 -7.93
N LYS A 79 7.26 -8.28 -8.91
CA LYS A 79 7.01 -7.43 -10.09
C LYS A 79 6.44 -6.06 -9.71
N PHE A 80 5.44 -6.04 -8.83
CA PHE A 80 4.84 -4.79 -8.35
C PHE A 80 5.85 -3.96 -7.56
N ARG A 81 6.54 -4.56 -6.57
CA ARG A 81 7.57 -3.90 -5.75
C ARG A 81 8.70 -3.30 -6.59
N ARG A 82 9.17 -4.04 -7.59
CA ARG A 82 10.18 -3.55 -8.54
C ARG A 82 9.69 -2.33 -9.31
N SER A 83 8.43 -2.34 -9.75
CA SER A 83 7.81 -1.21 -10.46
C SER A 83 7.68 0.02 -9.55
N GLU A 84 7.29 -0.17 -8.28
CA GLU A 84 7.26 0.91 -7.28
C GLU A 84 8.65 1.52 -7.07
N LEU A 85 9.70 0.69 -6.99
CA LEU A 85 11.08 1.16 -6.85
C LEU A 85 11.57 1.95 -8.07
N GLN A 86 11.18 1.54 -9.28
CA GLN A 86 11.51 2.27 -10.51
C GLN A 86 10.84 3.65 -10.51
N GLN A 87 9.56 3.73 -10.17
CA GLN A 87 8.84 5.01 -10.05
C GLN A 87 9.45 5.92 -8.98
N LEU A 88 9.84 5.34 -7.84
CA LEU A 88 10.54 6.08 -6.77
C LEU A 88 11.87 6.63 -7.27
N HIS A 89 12.67 5.82 -7.96
CA HIS A 89 13.97 6.24 -8.51
C HIS A 89 13.82 7.39 -9.50
N GLU A 90 12.86 7.30 -10.42
CA GLU A 90 12.54 8.36 -11.39
C GLU A 90 12.09 9.65 -10.69
N THR A 91 11.20 9.53 -9.70
CA THR A 91 10.71 10.67 -8.91
C THR A 91 11.85 11.37 -8.17
N LEU A 92 12.75 10.60 -7.55
CA LEU A 92 13.91 11.13 -6.84
C LEU A 92 14.86 11.88 -7.79
N ILE A 93 15.14 11.33 -8.97
CA ILE A 93 15.96 12.02 -9.99
C ILE A 93 15.32 13.36 -10.39
N GLY A 94 14.00 13.38 -10.60
CA GLY A 94 13.26 14.60 -10.91
C GLY A 94 13.32 15.66 -9.81
N CYS A 95 13.20 15.23 -8.54
CA CYS A 95 13.30 16.13 -7.39
C CYS A 95 14.72 16.69 -7.18
N LEU A 96 15.75 15.88 -7.40
CA LEU A 96 17.16 16.28 -7.20
C LEU A 96 17.69 17.15 -8.35
N SER A 97 17.13 17.02 -9.55
CA SER A 97 17.50 17.83 -10.71
C SER A 97 16.76 19.18 -10.77
N GLY A 98 15.71 19.35 -9.97
CA GLY A 98 14.81 20.50 -10.02
C GLY A 98 15.14 21.60 -9.03
N ASP A 99 15.97 22.57 -9.43
CA ASP A 99 16.05 23.91 -8.82
C ASP A 99 14.87 24.81 -9.25
N GLN A 100 13.64 24.27 -9.24
CA GLN A 100 12.46 25.05 -9.63
C GLN A 100 11.72 25.54 -8.38
N PRO A 101 11.65 26.86 -8.15
CA PRO A 101 10.80 27.39 -7.09
C PRO A 101 9.36 26.98 -7.42
N ARG A 102 8.81 26.09 -6.58
CA ARG A 102 7.39 25.73 -6.60
C ARG A 102 6.61 26.99 -6.19
N HIS A 103 6.36 27.88 -7.15
CA HIS A 103 5.38 28.94 -6.98
C HIS A 103 4.02 28.24 -6.97
N LEU A 104 3.54 27.89 -5.78
CA LEU A 104 2.16 27.48 -5.59
C LEU A 104 1.28 28.62 -6.16
N PRO A 105 0.40 28.35 -7.13
CA PRO A 105 -0.61 29.33 -7.47
C PRO A 105 -1.51 29.45 -6.24
N VAL A 106 -1.37 30.56 -5.51
CA VAL A 106 -2.36 30.97 -4.50
C VAL A 106 -3.70 31.03 -5.25
N PRO A 107 -4.73 30.29 -4.84
CA PRO A 107 -6.06 30.47 -5.41
C PRO A 107 -6.48 31.93 -5.16
N GLU A 108 -6.75 32.69 -6.23
CA GLU A 108 -7.26 34.07 -6.18
C GLU A 108 -8.71 34.12 -5.64
N PHE A 109 -8.95 33.62 -4.43
CA PHE A 109 -10.28 33.64 -3.81
C PHE A 109 -10.53 34.83 -2.88
N PHE A 110 -9.57 35.76 -2.74
CA PHE A 110 -9.68 36.88 -1.77
C PHE A 110 -9.57 38.28 -2.40
N GLN A 111 -9.95 38.46 -3.66
CA GLN A 111 -10.21 39.79 -4.21
C GLN A 111 -11.71 40.02 -4.38
N GLN A 112 -12.42 40.16 -3.26
CA GLN A 112 -13.70 40.85 -3.27
C GLN A 112 -13.73 41.88 -2.14
N PRO A 113 -13.98 43.17 -2.43
CA PRO A 113 -14.07 44.20 -1.40
C PRO A 113 -15.28 43.90 -0.52
N VAL A 114 -15.05 43.66 0.76
CA VAL A 114 -16.11 43.53 1.77
C VAL A 114 -16.77 44.89 1.94
N VAL A 115 -17.97 45.06 1.36
CA VAL A 115 -18.89 46.15 1.71
C VAL A 115 -19.73 45.67 2.90
N LEU A 116 -19.54 46.31 4.05
CA LEU A 116 -20.30 46.09 5.28
C LEU A 116 -21.75 46.61 5.13
N PRO A 117 -22.78 45.88 5.62
CA PRO A 117 -24.03 46.51 6.03
C PRO A 117 -24.23 46.44 7.55
N ASP A 118 -24.64 47.58 8.09
CA ASP A 118 -24.94 47.92 9.49
C ASP A 118 -26.16 47.13 10.07
N PRO A 119 -26.26 46.85 11.38
CA PRO A 119 -27.35 46.05 11.97
C PRO A 119 -28.45 46.91 12.62
N ALA A 120 -29.70 46.78 12.16
CA ALA A 120 -30.88 47.18 12.93
C ALA A 120 -32.10 46.30 12.57
N SER A 121 -32.67 45.63 13.58
CA SER A 121 -33.86 44.73 13.55
C SER A 121 -35.21 45.50 13.40
N PRO A 122 -36.42 44.90 13.52
CA PRO A 122 -36.90 43.49 13.40
C PRO A 122 -38.26 43.32 12.61
N SER A 123 -38.65 42.07 12.34
CA SER A 123 -40.02 41.49 12.48
C SER A 123 -40.69 40.79 11.28
N SER A 124 -41.23 39.60 11.60
CA SER A 124 -42.49 38.95 11.17
C SER A 124 -42.58 37.98 9.96
N THR A 125 -42.56 36.68 10.29
CA THR A 125 -43.60 35.64 10.06
C THR A 125 -44.21 35.41 8.66
N LEU A 126 -44.01 34.22 8.07
CA LEU A 126 -45.03 33.15 7.89
C LEU A 126 -44.45 31.90 7.17
N ILE A 127 -44.78 30.70 7.67
CA ILE A 127 -44.68 29.39 6.96
C ILE A 127 -46.11 29.03 6.49
N PRO A 128 -46.33 28.31 5.37
CA PRO A 128 -46.81 26.91 5.48
C PRO A 128 -46.45 25.92 4.34
N GLY A 129 -46.14 24.66 4.73
CA GLY A 129 -46.45 23.38 4.03
C GLY A 129 -45.55 22.94 2.86
N ALA A 130 -45.26 21.67 2.56
CA ALA A 130 -45.69 20.35 3.05
C ALA A 130 -44.72 19.25 2.51
N ILE A 131 -44.62 18.10 3.18
CA ILE A 131 -43.95 16.85 2.70
C ILE A 131 -45.02 15.94 2.03
N PRO A 132 -44.69 14.99 1.13
CA PRO A 132 -44.27 13.64 1.56
C PRO A 132 -43.25 12.90 0.64
N GLN A 133 -42.61 11.90 1.24
CA GLN A 133 -41.77 10.86 0.64
C GLN A 133 -42.53 9.99 -0.40
N SER A 134 -41.84 9.39 -1.37
CA SER A 134 -41.97 7.94 -1.69
C SER A 134 -41.13 7.49 -2.90
N VAL A 135 -40.72 6.23 -2.80
CA VAL A 135 -39.94 5.37 -3.70
C VAL A 135 -40.57 5.22 -5.10
N ARG A 136 -39.75 5.24 -6.15
CA ARG A 136 -40.00 4.47 -7.39
C ARG A 136 -38.70 3.96 -8.00
N TYR A 137 -38.54 2.65 -7.99
CA TYR A 137 -37.71 1.93 -8.93
C TYR A 137 -38.52 1.77 -10.22
N ASP A 138 -37.94 2.11 -11.36
CA ASP A 138 -38.39 1.59 -12.64
C ASP A 138 -37.17 1.12 -13.45
N ASP A 139 -37.21 -0.19 -13.65
CA ASP A 139 -36.38 -1.06 -14.46
C ASP A 139 -36.68 -0.81 -15.95
N ALA A 140 -35.66 -0.46 -16.74
CA ALA A 140 -35.70 -0.55 -18.20
C ALA A 140 -34.29 -0.55 -18.81
N LEU A 141 -33.63 -1.71 -18.71
CA LEU A 141 -32.99 -2.42 -19.81
C LEU A 141 -32.38 -1.61 -20.98
N LEU A 142 -31.04 -1.47 -21.00
CA LEU A 142 -30.21 -1.61 -22.21
C LEU A 142 -28.77 -2.06 -21.84
N ARG A 143 -28.52 -3.37 -21.91
CA ARG A 143 -27.18 -3.96 -22.23
C ARG A 143 -26.90 -3.80 -23.75
N PRO A 144 -25.72 -4.13 -24.33
CA PRO A 144 -24.46 -4.73 -23.81
C PRO A 144 -23.19 -3.89 -24.17
N ASP A 145 -21.97 -4.11 -23.67
CA ASP A 145 -21.05 -5.23 -23.97
C ASP A 145 -19.82 -5.26 -23.01
N PRO A 146 -19.09 -6.39 -22.94
CA PRO A 146 -18.22 -6.80 -21.85
C PRO A 146 -16.74 -6.53 -22.11
N ASP A 147 -16.03 -6.08 -21.07
CA ASP A 147 -14.66 -6.46 -20.72
C ASP A 147 -14.26 -5.57 -19.54
N PHE A 148 -13.45 -6.11 -18.62
CA PHE A 148 -13.05 -5.54 -17.32
C PHE A 148 -13.95 -5.92 -16.13
N ASP A 149 -14.02 -7.22 -15.84
CA ASP A 149 -14.45 -7.77 -14.55
C ASP A 149 -13.21 -8.03 -13.67
N VAL A 150 -12.81 -7.05 -12.85
CA VAL A 150 -12.38 -7.25 -11.44
C VAL A 150 -12.73 -5.95 -10.71
N GLU A 151 -14.03 -5.71 -10.55
CA GLU A 151 -14.50 -4.81 -9.51
C GLU A 151 -14.45 -5.62 -8.21
N CYS A 152 -13.58 -5.22 -7.28
CA CYS A 152 -13.51 -5.82 -5.96
C CYS A 152 -14.81 -5.46 -5.26
N ASP A 153 -15.79 -6.35 -5.36
CA ASP A 153 -17.13 -6.19 -4.82
C ASP A 153 -17.07 -6.09 -3.30
N PHE A 154 -16.93 -4.86 -2.80
CA PHE A 154 -17.05 -4.56 -1.37
C PHE A 154 -18.50 -4.78 -0.86
N SER A 155 -19.45 -5.19 -1.73
CA SER A 155 -20.84 -5.47 -1.35
C SER A 155 -21.08 -6.91 -0.86
N THR A 156 -20.10 -7.82 -0.99
CA THR A 156 -20.08 -9.12 -0.29
C THR A 156 -19.39 -9.05 1.08
N MET A 157 -19.52 -7.91 1.77
CA MET A 157 -19.13 -7.82 3.16
C MET A 157 -20.04 -8.75 3.99
N LEU A 158 -19.46 -9.84 4.50
CA LEU A 158 -20.12 -10.77 5.42
C LEU A 158 -20.79 -9.97 6.54
N THR A 159 -22.07 -10.25 6.76
CA THR A 159 -22.83 -9.61 7.83
C THR A 159 -22.27 -10.03 9.19
N SER A 160 -22.41 -9.18 10.20
CA SER A 160 -21.92 -9.49 11.56
C SER A 160 -22.52 -10.78 12.14
N ALA A 161 -23.69 -11.22 11.65
CA ALA A 161 -24.33 -12.47 12.04
C ALA A 161 -23.63 -13.70 11.42
N GLU A 162 -23.18 -13.60 10.17
CA GLU A 162 -22.44 -14.69 9.51
C GLU A 162 -21.06 -14.89 10.15
N ILE A 163 -20.37 -13.80 10.50
CA ILE A 163 -19.09 -13.86 11.23
C ILE A 163 -19.27 -14.54 12.59
N MET A 164 -20.35 -14.20 13.31
CA MET A 164 -20.68 -14.81 14.61
C MET A 164 -21.02 -16.29 14.48
N ALA A 165 -21.79 -16.68 13.45
CA ALA A 165 -22.13 -18.09 13.20
C ALA A 165 -20.90 -18.96 12.89
N VAL A 166 -19.90 -18.41 12.17
CA VAL A 166 -18.64 -19.13 11.92
C VAL A 166 -17.81 -19.26 13.21
N ALA A 167 -17.78 -18.22 14.05
CA ALA A 167 -17.09 -18.28 15.34
C ALA A 167 -17.71 -19.34 16.27
N ASP A 168 -19.04 -19.42 16.33
CA ASP A 168 -19.76 -20.42 17.11
C ASP A 168 -19.54 -21.85 16.56
N SER A 169 -19.23 -22.00 15.27
CA SER A 169 -18.89 -23.30 14.66
C SER A 169 -17.52 -23.85 15.09
N ILE A 170 -16.66 -23.05 15.73
CA ILE A 170 -15.30 -23.46 16.14
C ILE A 170 -15.27 -23.99 17.59
N GLU A 171 -16.32 -23.76 18.40
CA GLU A 171 -16.31 -24.10 19.85
C GLU A 171 -16.56 -25.59 20.17
N SER A 172 -16.35 -26.52 19.26
CA SER A 172 -16.51 -27.95 19.58
C SER A 172 -15.68 -28.87 18.69
N TYR A 173 -14.37 -28.64 18.62
CA TYR A 173 -13.47 -29.72 18.21
C TYR A 173 -12.29 -29.83 19.19
N ASP A 174 -12.57 -30.63 20.21
CA ASP A 174 -11.69 -31.68 20.69
C ASP A 174 -10.28 -31.30 21.14
N THR A 175 -10.13 -31.03 22.44
CA THR A 175 -8.83 -31.10 23.12
C THR A 175 -8.37 -32.56 23.36
N GLU A 176 -9.10 -33.55 22.85
CA GLU A 176 -8.77 -34.97 23.02
C GLU A 176 -7.42 -35.34 22.35
N TRP A 177 -7.01 -34.65 21.28
CA TRP A 177 -5.71 -34.88 20.65
C TRP A 177 -4.54 -34.55 21.60
N VAL A 178 -4.71 -33.54 22.46
CA VAL A 178 -3.68 -33.15 23.44
C VAL A 178 -3.58 -34.21 24.54
N SER A 179 -4.72 -34.73 24.99
CA SER A 179 -4.78 -35.77 26.03
C SER A 179 -4.26 -37.12 25.51
N ASN A 180 -4.55 -37.49 24.26
CA ASN A 180 -4.05 -38.74 23.68
C ASN A 180 -2.53 -38.70 23.48
N ALA A 181 -1.97 -37.57 23.01
CA ALA A 181 -0.53 -37.39 22.86
C ALA A 181 0.23 -37.45 24.20
N MET A 182 -0.36 -36.91 25.27
CA MET A 182 0.22 -36.94 26.61
C MET A 182 0.25 -38.36 27.21
N ILE A 183 -0.79 -39.17 26.96
CA ILE A 183 -0.87 -40.55 27.45
C ILE A 183 0.07 -41.47 26.66
N GLU A 184 0.18 -41.29 25.35
CA GLU A 184 0.94 -42.19 24.48
C GLU A 184 2.47 -41.99 24.59
N HIS A 185 2.94 -40.78 24.91
CA HIS A 185 4.37 -40.47 24.92
C HIS A 185 5.02 -40.24 26.31
N SER A 186 4.27 -40.32 27.42
CA SER A 186 4.79 -40.15 28.80
C SER A 186 5.74 -38.95 28.96
N ILE A 187 5.38 -37.81 28.36
CA ILE A 187 6.15 -36.57 28.48
C ILE A 187 5.59 -35.82 29.69
N TRP A 188 6.33 -35.87 30.80
CA TRP A 188 6.11 -35.09 32.01
C TRP A 188 6.82 -33.74 31.92
#